data_AF-A0A6I5PC13-F1
#
_entry.id   AF-A0A6I5PC13-F1
#
_cell.length_a   1.000
_cell.length_b   1.000
_cell.length_c   1.000
_cell.angle_alpha   90.00
_cell.angle_beta   90.00
_cell.angle_gamma   90.00
#
_symmetry.space_group_name_H-M   'P 1'
#
loop_
_entity.id
_entity.type
_entity.pdbx_description
1 polymer ?
#
loop_
_entity_poly.entity_id
_entity_poly.type
_entity_poly.pdbx_seq_one_letter_code
_entity_poly.pdbx_strand_id
1 'polypeptide(L)'
;MVDLTSIDLLDVDDFGSRGTQIVFTAYGEDDKLGTWKFDQEALDDGTAQQLSDDAGDNSLYRFNFEQSGVQRLEVLYPGSGAIAALRWQESQTPASIPEPASVVGLLAIAGLGLRLKMRAGNTMNL
;
A
#
# COMPACT_ATOMS: atom_id res chain seq x y z
N MET A 1 -8.68 5.42 -7.16
CA MET A 1 -8.36 4.40 -8.17
C MET A 1 -6.86 4.23 -8.22
N VAL A 2 -6.38 2.99 -8.34
CA VAL A 2 -4.96 2.64 -8.41
C VAL A 2 -4.73 1.63 -9.52
N ASP A 3 -3.51 1.61 -10.05
CA ASP A 3 -3.09 0.63 -11.03
C ASP A 3 -2.34 -0.48 -10.32
N LEU A 4 -3.05 -1.59 -10.03
CA LEU A 4 -2.50 -2.74 -9.33
C LEU A 4 -1.65 -3.60 -10.29
N THR A 5 -0.57 -4.15 -9.77
CA THR A 5 0.40 -4.95 -10.53
C THR A 5 0.63 -6.32 -9.90
N SER A 6 0.60 -6.41 -8.58
CA SER A 6 0.71 -7.70 -7.90
C SER A 6 0.12 -7.66 -6.49
N ILE A 7 -0.16 -8.85 -5.97
CA ILE A 7 -0.47 -9.11 -4.56
C ILE A 7 0.45 -10.20 -4.04
N ASP A 8 0.91 -10.03 -2.80
CA ASP A 8 1.65 -11.06 -2.09
C ASP A 8 0.73 -11.63 -1.00
N LEU A 9 0.56 -12.95 -0.98
CA LEU A 9 -0.24 -13.69 -0.01
C LEU A 9 0.66 -14.58 0.84
N LEU A 10 0.51 -14.50 2.16
CA LEU A 10 1.17 -15.32 3.15
C LEU A 10 0.25 -16.47 3.56
N ASP A 11 0.84 -17.58 4.00
CA ASP A 11 0.14 -18.74 4.56
C ASP A 11 -0.81 -19.37 3.53
N VAL A 12 -0.35 -19.44 2.28
CA VAL A 12 -1.08 -20.08 1.20
C VAL A 12 -0.66 -21.53 1.12
N ASP A 13 -1.22 -22.34 2.01
CA ASP A 13 -0.98 -23.78 2.03
C ASP A 13 -1.38 -24.42 0.71
N ASP A 14 -0.56 -25.38 0.27
CA ASP A 14 -0.93 -26.31 -0.79
C ASP A 14 -1.27 -25.63 -2.14
N PHE A 15 -0.82 -24.39 -2.40
CA PHE A 15 -1.07 -23.68 -3.66
C PHE A 15 -0.57 -24.49 -4.87
N GLY A 16 -1.44 -24.71 -5.85
CA GLY A 16 -1.16 -25.52 -7.03
C GLY A 16 -1.24 -27.04 -6.81
N SER A 17 -1.27 -27.50 -5.55
CA SER A 17 -1.59 -28.90 -5.25
C SER A 17 -3.12 -29.12 -5.19
N ARG A 18 -3.59 -30.31 -5.57
CA ARG A 18 -5.01 -30.73 -5.44
C ARG A 18 -6.05 -29.87 -6.20
N GLY A 19 -5.64 -29.08 -7.19
CA GLY A 19 -6.57 -28.29 -8.02
C GLY A 19 -7.15 -27.07 -7.29
N THR A 20 -6.47 -26.59 -6.25
CA THR A 20 -6.78 -25.31 -5.61
C THR A 20 -6.55 -24.16 -6.57
N GLN A 21 -7.50 -23.21 -6.59
CA GLN A 21 -7.39 -21.98 -7.37
C GLN A 21 -7.52 -20.78 -6.45
N ILE A 22 -6.71 -19.77 -6.73
CA ILE A 22 -6.80 -18.44 -6.12
C ILE A 22 -7.43 -17.52 -7.15
N VAL A 23 -8.47 -16.79 -6.73
CA VAL A 23 -9.26 -15.95 -7.62
C VAL A 23 -9.19 -14.51 -7.16
N PHE A 24 -8.77 -13.62 -8.04
CA PHE A 24 -8.85 -12.18 -7.82
C PHE A 24 -9.93 -11.59 -8.69
N THR A 25 -10.76 -10.74 -8.12
CA THR A 25 -11.74 -9.97 -8.88
C THR A 25 -11.58 -8.49 -8.55
N ALA A 26 -11.27 -7.69 -9.57
CA ALA A 26 -11.11 -6.25 -9.43
C ALA A 26 -12.38 -5.53 -9.88
N TYR A 27 -12.72 -4.47 -9.15
CA TYR A 27 -13.86 -3.60 -9.43
C TYR A 27 -13.40 -2.14 -9.48
N GLY A 28 -14.00 -1.41 -10.42
CA GLY A 28 -13.94 0.05 -10.55
C GLY A 28 -15.01 0.70 -9.68
N GLU A 29 -15.48 1.87 -10.12
CA GLU A 29 -16.54 2.62 -9.41
C GLU A 29 -17.88 1.89 -9.50
N ASP A 30 -18.26 1.49 -10.72
CA ASP A 30 -19.59 0.94 -11.02
C ASP A 30 -19.53 -0.46 -11.66
N ASP A 31 -18.33 -0.93 -12.03
CA ASP A 31 -18.15 -2.10 -12.88
C ASP A 31 -17.09 -3.08 -12.38
N LYS A 32 -17.25 -4.34 -12.79
CA LYS A 32 -16.22 -5.36 -12.63
C LYS A 32 -15.20 -5.18 -13.75
N LEU A 33 -13.96 -4.92 -13.37
CA LEU A 33 -12.86 -4.70 -14.31
C LEU A 33 -12.31 -6.02 -14.87
N GLY A 34 -12.19 -7.04 -14.01
CA GLY A 34 -11.63 -8.32 -14.40
C GLY A 34 -11.66 -9.38 -13.31
N THR A 35 -11.45 -10.63 -13.74
CA THR A 35 -11.28 -11.78 -12.85
C THR A 35 -10.07 -12.58 -13.32
N TRP A 36 -9.13 -12.84 -12.42
CA TRP A 36 -7.94 -13.66 -12.67
C TRP A 36 -7.99 -14.89 -11.78
N LYS A 37 -7.55 -16.02 -12.32
CA LYS A 37 -7.50 -17.29 -11.62
C LYS A 37 -6.08 -17.82 -11.73
N PHE A 38 -5.50 -18.12 -10.58
CA PHE A 38 -4.15 -18.66 -10.45
C PHE A 38 -4.26 -20.07 -9.90
N ASP A 39 -3.55 -20.99 -10.53
CA ASP A 39 -3.43 -22.38 -10.10
C ASP A 39 -1.98 -22.85 -10.30
N GLN A 40 -1.75 -24.16 -10.36
CA GLN A 40 -0.39 -24.70 -10.56
C GLN A 40 0.26 -24.19 -11.86
N GLU A 41 -0.52 -24.01 -12.92
CA GLU A 41 0.01 -23.52 -14.21
C GLU A 41 0.57 -22.11 -14.07
N ALA A 42 0.03 -21.31 -13.13
CA ALA A 42 0.55 -19.98 -12.84
C ALA A 42 1.98 -20.00 -12.26
N LEU A 43 2.38 -21.08 -11.57
CA LEU A 43 3.76 -21.26 -11.13
C LEU A 43 4.68 -21.60 -12.31
N ASP A 44 4.17 -22.37 -13.26
CA ASP A 44 4.92 -22.82 -14.42
C ASP A 44 5.10 -21.70 -15.46
N ASP A 45 4.09 -20.85 -15.64
CA ASP A 45 4.12 -19.71 -16.57
C ASP A 45 4.72 -18.42 -15.97
N GLY A 46 4.98 -18.42 -14.65
CA GLY A 46 5.60 -17.32 -13.92
C GLY A 46 4.66 -16.17 -13.53
N THR A 47 3.35 -16.31 -13.74
CA THR A 47 2.36 -15.34 -13.25
C THR A 47 2.11 -15.44 -11.74
N ALA A 48 2.46 -16.57 -11.13
CA ALA A 48 2.63 -16.75 -9.70
C ALA A 48 4.07 -17.18 -9.37
N GLN A 49 4.59 -16.70 -8.23
CA GLN A 49 5.94 -17.01 -7.78
C GLN A 49 5.97 -17.25 -6.27
N GLN A 50 6.53 -18.37 -5.84
CA GLN A 50 6.87 -18.57 -4.43
C GLN A 50 8.09 -17.72 -4.07
N LEU A 51 7.95 -16.88 -3.05
CA LEU A 51 8.99 -15.98 -2.55
C LEU A 51 9.66 -16.49 -1.28
N SER A 52 9.02 -17.40 -0.55
CA SER A 52 9.61 -18.08 0.61
C SER A 52 10.36 -19.34 0.19
N ASP A 53 11.41 -19.68 0.94
CA ASP A 53 12.17 -20.92 0.73
C ASP A 53 11.39 -22.17 1.16
N ASP A 54 10.47 -22.02 2.13
CA ASP A 54 9.63 -23.10 2.63
C ASP A 54 8.23 -23.07 2.01
N ALA A 55 7.71 -24.27 1.70
CA ALA A 55 6.34 -24.52 1.28
C ALA A 55 5.49 -25.04 2.46
N GLY A 56 4.20 -24.69 2.51
CA GLY A 56 3.29 -24.99 3.62
C GLY A 56 3.10 -23.79 4.54
N ASP A 57 3.20 -24.00 5.86
CA ASP A 57 2.99 -22.98 6.89
C ASP A 57 3.84 -21.72 6.61
N ASN A 58 3.19 -20.55 6.61
CA ASN A 58 3.82 -19.26 6.34
C ASN A 58 4.49 -19.14 4.95
N SER A 59 4.11 -19.97 3.98
CA SER A 59 4.59 -19.80 2.61
C SER A 59 4.11 -18.47 2.02
N LEU A 60 4.99 -17.78 1.29
CA LEU A 60 4.73 -16.48 0.70
C LEU A 60 4.71 -16.62 -0.82
N TYR A 61 3.60 -16.24 -1.45
CA TYR A 61 3.46 -16.24 -2.90
C TYR A 61 3.16 -14.84 -3.40
N ARG A 62 3.75 -14.48 -4.54
CA ARG A 62 3.38 -13.31 -5.33
C ARG A 62 2.56 -13.74 -6.53
N PHE A 63 1.49 -13.00 -6.78
CA PHE A 63 0.63 -13.18 -7.93
C PHE A 63 0.59 -11.88 -8.73
N ASN A 64 0.98 -11.96 -9.99
CA ASN A 64 1.06 -10.82 -10.88
C ASN A 64 -0.24 -10.69 -11.68
N PHE A 65 -0.88 -9.53 -11.58
CA PHE A 65 -2.03 -9.16 -12.38
C PHE A 65 -1.97 -7.66 -12.64
N GLU A 66 -1.93 -7.28 -13.91
CA GLU A 66 -1.90 -5.87 -14.30
C GLU A 66 -3.33 -5.38 -14.52
N GLN A 67 -3.80 -4.47 -13.65
CA GLN A 67 -5.12 -3.88 -13.79
C GLN A 67 -5.12 -2.40 -13.37
N SER A 68 -5.50 -1.54 -14.30
CA SER A 68 -5.70 -0.12 -14.04
C SER A 68 -7.09 0.19 -13.47
N GLY A 69 -7.19 1.28 -12.71
CA GLY A 69 -8.49 1.81 -12.27
C GLY A 69 -9.14 1.08 -11.10
N VAL A 70 -8.41 0.26 -10.35
CA VAL A 70 -8.98 -0.55 -9.27
C VAL A 70 -9.40 0.34 -8.09
N GLN A 71 -10.62 0.13 -7.60
CA GLN A 71 -11.13 0.70 -6.35
C GLN A 71 -11.34 -0.35 -5.27
N ARG A 72 -11.74 -1.57 -5.67
CA ARG A 72 -11.94 -2.71 -4.79
C ARG A 72 -11.35 -3.97 -5.41
N LEU A 73 -10.63 -4.73 -4.59
CA LEU A 73 -10.12 -6.05 -4.95
C LEU A 73 -10.72 -7.09 -4.02
N GLU A 74 -11.39 -8.08 -4.59
CA GLU A 74 -11.85 -9.27 -3.88
C GLU A 74 -10.86 -10.40 -4.14
N VAL A 75 -10.42 -11.06 -3.08
CA VAL A 75 -9.43 -12.14 -3.12
C VAL A 75 -10.05 -13.35 -2.47
N LEU A 76 -10.19 -14.42 -3.24
CA LEU A 76 -10.68 -15.71 -2.79
C LEU A 76 -9.55 -16.72 -2.89
N TYR A 77 -9.15 -17.28 -1.76
CA TYR A 77 -8.19 -18.37 -1.67
C TYR A 77 -8.74 -19.44 -0.70
N PRO A 78 -8.41 -20.72 -0.91
CA PRO A 78 -8.73 -21.76 0.04
C PRO A 78 -7.84 -21.63 1.29
N GLY A 79 -8.39 -21.95 2.47
CA GLY A 79 -7.61 -21.99 3.72
C GLY A 79 -7.54 -20.65 4.48
N SER A 80 -6.42 -20.43 5.17
CA SER A 80 -6.22 -19.36 6.17
C SER A 80 -5.28 -18.23 5.75
N GLY A 81 -4.97 -18.10 4.46
CA GLY A 81 -4.04 -17.10 3.96
C GLY A 81 -4.30 -15.65 4.41
N ALA A 82 -3.28 -14.80 4.29
CA ALA A 82 -3.35 -13.39 4.62
C ALA A 82 -2.72 -12.54 3.52
N ILE A 83 -3.25 -11.34 3.30
CA ILE A 83 -2.63 -10.36 2.38
C ILE A 83 -1.39 -9.78 3.06
N ALA A 84 -0.22 -10.05 2.50
CA ALA A 84 1.07 -9.57 3.02
C ALA A 84 1.47 -8.24 2.37
N ALA A 85 1.24 -8.09 1.06
CA ALA A 85 1.55 -6.86 0.35
C ALA A 85 0.63 -6.65 -0.87
N LEU A 86 0.43 -5.39 -1.25
CA LEU A 86 -0.19 -4.97 -2.49
C LEU A 86 0.80 -4.04 -3.21
N ARG A 87 1.00 -4.24 -4.51
CA ARG A 87 1.86 -3.39 -5.34
C ARG A 87 1.03 -2.66 -6.38
N TRP A 88 1.13 -1.34 -6.39
CA TRP A 88 0.49 -0.48 -7.37
C TRP A 88 1.51 0.49 -7.97
N GLN A 89 1.29 0.91 -9.21
CA GLN A 89 2.05 2.00 -9.79
C GLN A 89 1.64 3.31 -9.10
N GLU A 90 2.63 4.01 -8.56
CA GLU A 90 2.42 5.36 -8.05
C GLU A 90 2.24 6.29 -9.25
N SER A 91 1.07 6.92 -9.37
CA SER A 91 0.86 7.95 -10.38
C SER A 91 1.91 9.04 -10.20
N GLN A 92 2.68 9.37 -11.25
CA GLN A 92 3.81 10.31 -11.21
C GLN A 92 3.46 11.77 -10.84
N THR A 93 2.27 12.04 -10.30
CA THR A 93 1.94 13.31 -9.69
C THR A 93 2.12 13.14 -8.19
N PRO A 94 3.22 13.65 -7.59
CA PRO A 94 3.31 13.72 -6.14
C PRO A 94 2.06 14.43 -5.65
N ALA A 95 1.32 13.82 -4.74
CA ALA A 95 0.30 14.55 -4.01
C ALA A 95 1.01 15.77 -3.42
N SER A 96 0.60 16.97 -3.84
CA SER A 96 1.03 18.23 -3.25
C SER A 96 0.51 18.21 -1.81
N ILE A 97 1.23 17.54 -0.91
CA ILE A 97 1.02 17.67 0.52
C ILE A 97 1.39 19.13 0.80
N PRO A 98 0.42 19.98 1.19
CA PRO A 98 0.74 21.35 1.55
C PRO A 98 1.78 21.27 2.66
N GLU A 99 2.95 21.86 2.44
CA GLU A 99 3.95 21.95 3.50
C GLU A 99 3.25 22.54 4.73
N PRO A 100 3.43 21.95 5.92
CA PRO A 100 2.83 22.52 7.12
C PRO A 100 3.30 23.97 7.21
N ALA A 101 2.36 24.91 7.20
CA ALA A 101 2.59 26.36 7.35
C ALA A 101 3.19 26.73 8.72
N SER A 102 3.76 25.76 9.43
CA SER A 102 4.38 25.87 10.74
C SER A 102 5.64 26.71 10.72
N VAL A 103 6.35 26.86 9.60
CA VAL A 103 7.55 27.73 9.54
C VAL A 103 7.18 29.21 9.72
N VAL A 104 6.10 29.68 9.09
CA VAL A 104 5.62 31.06 9.26
C VAL A 104 5.07 31.28 10.67
N GLY A 105 4.35 30.29 11.21
CA GLY A 105 3.85 30.34 12.59
C GLY A 105 4.98 30.37 13.64
N LEU A 106 6.03 29.56 13.45
CA LEU A 106 7.17 29.49 14.37
C LEU A 106 7.97 30.81 14.37
N LEU A 107 8.16 31.42 13.20
CA LEU A 107 8.84 32.71 13.06
C LEU A 107 8.03 33.86 13.67
N ALA A 108 6.70 33.85 13.56
CA ALA A 108 5.83 34.86 14.16
C ALA A 108 5.88 34.80 15.71
N ILE A 109 5.88 33.60 16.30
CA ILE A 109 6.01 33.41 17.75
C ILE A 109 7.39 33.87 18.25
N ALA A 110 8.46 33.55 17.52
CA ALA A 110 9.81 34.00 17.86
C ALA A 110 9.93 35.54 17.84
N GLY A 111 9.31 36.21 16.86
CA GLY A 111 9.29 37.67 16.76
C GLY A 111 8.53 38.37 17.90
N LEU A 112 7.42 37.79 18.36
CA LEU A 112 6.65 38.32 19.50
C LEU A 112 7.39 38.14 20.83
N GLY A 113 8.08 37.01 21.04
CA GLY A 113 8.89 36.77 22.23
C GLY A 113 10.07 37.73 22.40
N LEU A 114 10.75 38.09 21.30
CA LEU A 114 11.85 39.06 21.33
C LEU A 114 11.40 40.48 21.67
N ARG A 115 10.22 40.92 21.16
CA ARG A 115 9.67 42.25 21.49
C ARG A 115 9.24 42.38 22.95
N LEU A 116 8.74 41.31 23.57
CA LEU A 116 8.36 41.31 24.99
C LEU A 116 9.59 41.39 25.90
N LYS A 117 10.69 40.69 25.56
CA LYS A 117 11.95 40.74 26.34
C LYS A 117 12.63 42.12 26.27
N MET A 118 12.58 42.79 25.12
CA MET A 118 13.14 44.15 24.97
C MET A 118 12.34 45.22 25.71
N ARG A 119 11.02 45.09 25.84
CA ARG A 119 10.20 46.02 26.64
C ARG A 119 10.38 45.82 28.15
N ALA A 120 10.59 44.59 28.62
CA ALA A 120 10.82 44.30 30.03
C ALA A 120 12.21 44.70 30.54
N GLY A 121 13.22 44.76 29.66
CA GLY A 121 14.58 45.19 30.00
C GLY A 121 14.79 46.71 30.14
N ASN A 122 13.80 47.53 29.77
CA ASN A 122 13.94 48.99 29.73
C ASN A 122 13.28 49.72 30.93
N THR A 123 12.82 48.98 31.95
CA THR A 123 12.14 49.52 33.15
C THR A 123 12.88 49.28 34.47
N MET A 124 14.17 48.92 34.43
CA MET A 124 15.02 48.85 35.63
C MET A 124 16.27 49.71 35.43
N ASN A 125 16.09 51.02 35.56
CA ASN A 125 17.12 51.97 35.99
C ASN A 125 16.39 53.27 36.37
N LEU A 126 15.97 53.34 37.63
CA LEU A 126 15.72 54.57 38.39
C LEU A 126 16.55 54.49 39.65
#